data_AF-A0AAV4S137-F1
#
_entry.id   AF-A0AAV4S137-F1
#
_cell.length_a   1.000
_cell.length_b   1.000
_cell.length_c   1.000
_cell.angle_alpha   90.00
_cell.angle_beta   90.00
_cell.angle_gamma   90.00
#
_symmetry.space_group_name_H-M   'P 1'
#
loop_
_entity.id
_entity.type
_entity.pdbx_description
1 polymer ?
#
loop_
_entity_poly.entity_id
_entity_poly.type
_entity_poly.pdbx_seq_one_letter_code
_entity_poly.pdbx_strand_id
1 'polypeptide(L)'
;MSFLFYYWTYPVVMDIQTTAPEKFPIPGITFCNGNAIKPNQFCKMRARCWPSFMFSTVNLCDKWADLCEMMENKMPMDFKAIAYAELLLRKDFSPAELQNFKKPIHDFFKCRIVSTDGERNCSTEDALIGSYYSNSGFFGICYTIYSQWSRPNKNIQEMSRSDRIEIEFHVDLVDRKSKVPADIPVLPKFNYPAFPTATQLVLHNNFVSVSPHRNGVDLLGGKRYRIHVKQASWIR
;
A
#
# COMPACT_ATOMS: atom_id res chain seq x y z
N MET A 1 31.88 -49.43 -7.14
CA MET A 1 32.30 -48.25 -6.36
C MET A 1 31.65 -46.93 -6.80
N SER A 2 31.08 -46.83 -8.01
CA SER A 2 30.49 -45.60 -8.57
C SER A 2 29.17 -45.13 -7.92
N PHE A 3 28.29 -46.06 -7.52
CA PHE A 3 26.99 -45.70 -6.91
C PHE A 3 27.14 -44.91 -5.61
N LEU A 4 28.02 -45.36 -4.70
CA LEU A 4 28.25 -44.66 -3.45
C LEU A 4 28.77 -43.24 -3.73
N PHE A 5 29.76 -43.08 -4.62
CA PHE A 5 30.27 -41.76 -4.99
C PHE A 5 29.15 -40.80 -5.46
N TYR A 6 28.23 -41.27 -6.32
CA TYR A 6 27.09 -40.47 -6.77
C TYR A 6 26.07 -40.22 -5.65
N TYR A 7 25.77 -41.22 -4.82
CA TYR A 7 24.86 -41.08 -3.68
C TYR A 7 25.33 -40.00 -2.68
N TRP A 8 26.65 -39.93 -2.42
CA TRP A 8 27.25 -38.91 -1.54
C TRP A 8 27.28 -37.49 -2.15
N THR A 9 26.94 -37.32 -3.43
CA THR A 9 26.77 -35.98 -4.03
C THR A 9 25.40 -35.36 -3.72
N TYR A 10 24.49 -36.13 -3.10
CA TYR A 10 23.11 -35.71 -2.83
C TYR A 10 22.42 -35.11 -4.06
N PRO A 11 22.36 -35.85 -5.19
CA PRO A 11 21.76 -35.35 -6.41
C PRO A 11 20.27 -35.10 -6.19
N VAL A 12 19.81 -33.89 -6.48
CA VAL A 12 18.40 -33.50 -6.33
C VAL A 12 17.73 -33.57 -7.69
N VAL A 13 16.65 -34.37 -7.79
CA VAL A 13 15.75 -34.37 -8.93
C VAL A 13 14.53 -33.55 -8.57
N MET A 14 14.18 -32.57 -9.41
CA MET A 14 12.97 -31.77 -9.25
C MET A 14 11.94 -32.19 -10.29
N ASP A 15 10.77 -32.62 -9.84
CA ASP A 15 9.60 -32.82 -10.70
C ASP A 15 8.77 -31.53 -10.73
N ILE A 16 8.42 -31.08 -11.94
CA ILE A 16 7.67 -29.84 -12.17
C ILE A 16 6.34 -30.18 -12.80
N GLN A 17 5.27 -30.05 -12.02
CA GLN A 17 3.91 -30.30 -12.48
C GLN A 17 3.14 -28.98 -12.61
N THR A 18 2.37 -28.85 -13.68
CA THR A 18 1.42 -27.73 -13.86
C THR A 18 0.00 -28.25 -13.70
N THR A 19 -0.68 -27.78 -12.67
CA THR A 19 -2.09 -28.10 -12.42
C THR A 19 -2.95 -26.85 -12.62
N ALA A 20 -4.23 -27.07 -12.93
CA ALA A 20 -5.23 -26.01 -13.05
C ALA A 20 -6.44 -26.36 -12.16
N PRO A 21 -6.30 -26.24 -10.83
CA PRO A 21 -7.35 -26.63 -9.91
C PRO A 21 -8.59 -25.75 -10.12
N GLU A 22 -9.78 -26.32 -9.90
CA GLU A 22 -11.06 -25.60 -10.04
C GLU A 22 -11.20 -24.51 -8.98
N LYS A 23 -10.73 -24.79 -7.77
CA LYS A 23 -10.67 -23.87 -6.63
C LYS A 23 -9.23 -23.72 -6.15
N PHE A 24 -8.88 -22.51 -5.75
CA PHE A 24 -7.56 -22.21 -5.19
C PHE A 24 -7.67 -21.10 -4.13
N PRO A 25 -6.72 -21.05 -3.19
CA PRO A 25 -6.72 -20.03 -2.16
C PRO A 25 -6.52 -18.64 -2.77
N ILE A 26 -7.32 -17.67 -2.31
CA ILE A 26 -7.12 -16.26 -2.64
C ILE A 26 -5.76 -15.84 -2.07
N PRO A 27 -4.86 -15.21 -2.85
CA PRO A 27 -3.58 -14.79 -2.33
C PRO A 27 -3.74 -13.72 -1.25
N GLY A 28 -2.76 -13.63 -0.35
CA GLY A 28 -2.60 -12.45 0.50
C GLY A 28 -2.35 -11.22 -0.38
N ILE A 29 -3.10 -10.15 -0.12
CA ILE A 29 -3.00 -8.90 -0.89
C ILE A 29 -2.52 -7.82 0.07
N THR A 30 -1.27 -7.41 -0.06
CA THR A 30 -0.73 -6.26 0.70
C THR A 30 -0.61 -5.05 -0.19
N PHE A 31 -1.12 -3.91 0.26
CA PHE A 31 -1.00 -2.65 -0.46
C PHE A 31 -0.69 -1.46 0.44
N CYS A 32 0.04 -0.50 -0.10
CA CYS A 32 0.36 0.78 0.53
C CYS A 32 -0.18 1.90 -0.35
N ASN A 33 -0.92 2.83 0.25
CA ASN A 33 -1.47 3.99 -0.45
C ASN A 33 -1.04 5.26 0.28
N GLY A 34 -0.57 6.29 -0.43
CA GLY A 34 -0.22 7.59 0.17
C GLY A 34 -1.39 8.21 0.94
N ASN A 35 -2.62 7.97 0.50
CA ASN A 35 -3.86 8.39 1.16
C ASN A 35 -4.16 7.64 2.48
N ALA A 36 -3.42 6.57 2.80
CA ALA A 36 -3.66 5.78 4.00
C ALA A 36 -3.34 6.54 5.30
N ILE A 37 -2.66 7.69 5.23
CA ILE A 37 -2.27 8.48 6.40
C ILE A 37 -3.18 9.70 6.58
N LYS A 38 -3.26 10.23 7.81
CA LYS A 38 -3.96 11.46 8.19
C LYS A 38 -2.92 12.54 8.51
N PRO A 39 -2.50 13.38 7.54
CA PRO A 39 -1.45 14.39 7.74
C PRO A 39 -1.74 15.33 8.91
N ASN A 40 -3.01 15.70 9.09
CA ASN A 40 -3.45 16.58 10.18
C ASN A 40 -3.16 16.04 11.59
N GLN A 41 -3.08 14.72 11.77
CA GLN A 41 -2.80 14.12 13.07
C GLN A 41 -1.32 14.28 13.43
N PHE A 42 -0.41 14.20 12.45
CA PHE A 42 1.01 14.47 12.69
C PHE A 42 1.24 15.89 13.19
N CYS A 43 0.53 16.88 12.65
CA CYS A 43 0.62 18.27 13.14
C CYS A 43 0.18 18.45 14.60
N LYS A 44 -0.76 17.63 15.08
CA LYS A 44 -1.23 17.72 16.48
C LYS A 44 -0.22 17.18 17.47
N MET A 45 0.73 16.36 17.03
CA MET A 45 1.72 15.69 17.88
C MET A 45 2.97 16.51 18.14
N ARG A 46 2.91 17.83 17.97
CA ARG A 46 4.08 18.72 17.97
C ARG A 46 5.09 18.42 16.86
N ALA A 47 4.70 17.69 15.81
CA ALA A 47 5.49 17.71 14.59
C ALA A 47 5.56 19.17 14.11
N ARG A 48 6.73 19.58 13.61
CA ARG A 48 6.91 20.93 13.09
C ARG A 48 6.08 21.07 11.81
N CYS A 49 4.90 21.67 11.97
CA CYS A 49 3.99 21.99 10.87
C CYS A 49 4.14 23.46 10.53
N TRP A 50 4.79 23.70 9.40
CA TRP A 50 5.07 25.02 8.91
C TRP A 50 3.86 25.52 8.11
N PRO A 51 3.30 26.68 8.44
CA PRO A 51 2.24 27.30 7.66
C PRO A 51 2.80 27.96 6.40
N SER A 52 1.96 28.05 5.36
CA SER A 52 2.24 28.69 4.07
C SER A 52 3.08 29.99 4.14
N PHE A 53 2.73 30.90 5.05
CA PHE A 53 3.34 32.22 5.16
C PHE A 53 4.79 32.20 5.69
N MET A 54 5.17 31.19 6.49
CA MET A 54 6.57 31.06 6.93
C MET A 54 7.50 30.65 5.79
N PHE A 55 6.93 30.34 4.63
CA PHE A 55 7.67 29.94 3.47
C PHE A 55 7.92 31.03 2.44
N SER A 56 7.42 32.25 2.64
CA SER A 56 7.85 33.39 1.80
C SER A 56 9.32 33.75 2.00
N THR A 57 9.94 33.28 3.09
CA THR A 57 11.35 33.52 3.45
C THR A 57 12.28 32.33 3.16
N VAL A 58 11.74 31.17 2.78
CA VAL A 58 12.50 29.93 2.55
C VAL A 58 12.18 29.44 1.15
N ASN A 59 13.18 29.19 0.30
CA ASN A 59 12.94 28.69 -1.05
C ASN A 59 12.39 27.25 -1.00
N LEU A 60 11.06 27.12 -0.90
CA LEU A 60 10.32 25.87 -0.78
C LEU A 60 10.61 24.89 -1.91
N CYS A 61 10.81 25.42 -3.10
CA CYS A 61 10.99 24.62 -4.30
C CYS A 61 12.35 23.91 -4.30
N ASP A 62 13.32 24.39 -3.52
CA ASP A 62 14.58 23.67 -3.32
C ASP A 62 14.38 22.43 -2.42
N LYS A 63 13.41 22.47 -1.50
CA LYS A 63 13.16 21.39 -0.54
C LYS A 63 12.07 20.42 -0.97
N TRP A 64 11.09 20.90 -1.73
CA TRP A 64 9.94 20.15 -2.23
C TRP A 64 9.67 20.52 -3.69
N ALA A 65 10.66 20.26 -4.56
CA ALA A 65 10.59 20.57 -5.99
C ALA A 65 9.34 19.98 -6.67
N ASP A 66 9.07 18.70 -6.44
CA ASP A 66 7.92 18.00 -7.01
C ASP A 66 6.58 18.65 -6.64
N LEU A 67 6.48 19.15 -5.41
CA LEU A 67 5.29 19.83 -4.91
C LEU A 67 5.15 21.21 -5.57
N CYS A 68 6.24 21.94 -5.73
CA CYS A 68 6.23 23.24 -6.41
C CYS A 68 5.87 23.12 -7.88
N GLU A 69 6.42 22.12 -8.59
CA GLU A 69 6.11 21.85 -9.99
C GLU A 69 4.61 21.57 -10.17
N MET A 70 4.04 20.74 -9.30
CA MET A 70 2.60 20.42 -9.31
C MET A 70 1.71 21.65 -9.04
N MET A 71 2.21 22.65 -8.30
CA MET A 71 1.45 23.82 -7.89
C MET A 71 1.75 25.07 -8.74
N GLU A 72 2.49 24.94 -9.84
CA GLU A 72 2.93 26.08 -10.68
C GLU A 72 3.56 27.23 -9.86
N ASN A 73 4.33 26.89 -8.84
CA ASN A 73 4.91 27.82 -7.86
C ASN A 73 3.89 28.68 -7.08
N LYS A 74 2.59 28.34 -7.10
CA LYS A 74 1.52 29.02 -6.37
C LYS A 74 1.00 28.16 -5.23
N MET A 75 1.66 28.25 -4.06
CA MET A 75 1.22 27.53 -2.87
C MET A 75 -0.10 28.12 -2.30
N PRO A 76 -1.09 27.30 -1.95
CA PRO A 76 -2.28 27.76 -1.24
C PRO A 76 -1.94 28.41 0.11
N MET A 77 -2.65 29.48 0.47
CA MET A 77 -2.46 30.17 1.75
C MET A 77 -2.76 29.29 2.98
N ASP A 78 -3.50 28.21 2.83
CA ASP A 78 -3.79 27.26 3.93
C ASP A 78 -2.95 25.98 3.87
N PHE A 79 -1.97 25.92 2.96
CA PHE A 79 -1.02 24.81 2.86
C PHE A 79 -0.17 24.70 4.14
N LYS A 80 0.13 23.45 4.53
CA LYS A 80 0.98 23.14 5.68
C LYS A 80 2.02 22.07 5.32
N ALA A 81 3.29 22.42 5.44
CA ALA A 81 4.38 21.45 5.30
C ALA A 81 4.70 20.78 6.64
N ILE A 82 4.75 19.47 6.62
CA ILE A 82 5.07 18.58 7.72
C ILE A 82 6.50 18.08 7.51
N ALA A 83 7.35 18.31 8.51
CA ALA A 83 8.73 17.83 8.52
C ALA A 83 8.81 16.36 8.97
N TYR A 84 8.38 15.43 8.11
CA TYR A 84 8.31 14.00 8.42
C TYR A 84 9.65 13.37 8.85
N ALA A 85 10.75 13.74 8.20
CA ALA A 85 12.08 13.25 8.57
C ALA A 85 12.51 13.70 9.97
N GLU A 86 12.29 14.97 10.32
CA GLU A 86 12.59 15.51 11.66
C GLU A 86 11.72 14.83 12.74
N LEU A 87 10.47 14.49 12.38
CA LEU A 87 9.57 13.77 13.28
C LEU A 87 10.09 12.37 13.61
N LEU A 88 10.53 11.62 12.59
CA LEU A 88 11.07 10.26 12.78
C LEU A 88 12.38 10.25 13.59
N LEU A 89 13.20 11.30 13.49
CA LEU A 89 14.44 11.40 14.29
C LEU A 89 14.18 11.64 15.78
N ARG A 90 12.99 12.15 16.15
CA ARG A 90 12.69 12.57 17.53
C ARG A 90 11.65 11.71 18.21
N LYS A 91 10.99 10.82 17.47
CA LYS A 91 9.85 10.08 17.99
C LYS A 91 9.75 8.69 17.37
N ASP A 92 9.72 7.70 18.26
CA ASP A 92 9.26 6.36 17.96
C ASP A 92 7.73 6.29 18.04
N PHE A 93 7.14 5.55 17.12
CA PHE A 93 5.68 5.39 17.05
C PHE A 93 5.27 4.05 17.65
N SER A 94 4.44 4.09 18.68
CA SER A 94 3.79 2.89 19.21
C SER A 94 2.73 2.36 18.22
N PRO A 95 2.40 1.05 18.26
CA PRO A 95 1.32 0.49 17.45
C PRO A 95 -0.02 1.21 17.65
N ALA A 96 -0.32 1.64 18.88
CA ALA A 96 -1.54 2.38 19.21
C ALA A 96 -1.58 3.76 18.55
N GLU A 97 -0.44 4.46 18.48
CA GLU A 97 -0.35 5.75 17.79
C GLU A 97 -0.53 5.60 16.28
N LEU A 98 0.04 4.55 15.67
CA LEU A 98 -0.15 4.26 14.25
C LEU A 98 -1.64 4.09 13.87
N GLN A 99 -2.47 3.59 14.79
CA GLN A 99 -3.93 3.52 14.60
C GLN A 99 -4.61 4.90 14.50
N ASN A 100 -4.02 5.94 15.09
CA ASN A 100 -4.57 7.29 15.02
C ASN A 100 -4.21 8.00 13.70
N PHE A 101 -3.10 7.60 13.06
CA PHE A 101 -2.66 8.20 11.80
C PHE A 101 -3.28 7.54 10.58
N LYS A 102 -3.79 6.32 10.69
CA LYS A 102 -4.38 5.66 9.54
C LYS A 102 -5.76 6.26 9.16
N LYS A 103 -6.04 6.40 7.87
CA LYS A 103 -7.41 6.53 7.35
C LYS A 103 -8.09 5.15 7.35
N PRO A 104 -9.38 5.03 7.69
CA PRO A 104 -10.13 3.79 7.51
C PRO A 104 -9.95 3.22 6.08
N ILE A 105 -9.75 1.90 5.96
CA ILE A 105 -9.53 1.24 4.67
C ILE A 105 -10.67 1.52 3.67
N HIS A 106 -11.92 1.55 4.14
CA HIS A 106 -13.09 1.79 3.29
C HIS A 106 -13.17 3.21 2.70
N ASP A 107 -12.43 4.18 3.24
CA ASP A 107 -12.40 5.54 2.69
C ASP A 107 -11.68 5.58 1.33
N PHE A 108 -10.79 4.61 1.08
CA PHE A 108 -9.92 4.65 -0.09
C PHE A 108 -9.71 3.32 -0.81
N PHE A 109 -10.32 2.24 -0.34
CA PHE A 109 -10.19 0.91 -0.93
C PHE A 109 -11.56 0.27 -1.09
N LYS A 110 -11.87 -0.15 -2.31
CA LYS A 110 -13.00 -1.02 -2.62
C LYS A 110 -12.49 -2.28 -3.29
N CYS A 111 -13.08 -3.41 -2.95
CA CYS A 111 -12.70 -4.70 -3.51
C CYS A 111 -13.92 -5.59 -3.62
N ARG A 112 -14.07 -6.21 -4.79
CA ARG A 112 -15.12 -7.20 -5.07
C ARG A 112 -14.55 -8.40 -5.81
N ILE A 113 -15.10 -9.57 -5.52
CA ILE A 113 -14.87 -10.80 -6.26
C ILE A 113 -16.08 -10.98 -7.19
N VAL A 114 -15.80 -11.03 -8.48
CA VAL A 114 -16.80 -11.19 -9.54
C VAL A 114 -16.69 -12.61 -10.07
N SER A 115 -17.75 -13.39 -9.90
CA SER A 115 -17.90 -14.78 -10.33
C SER A 115 -19.01 -14.89 -11.38
N THR A 116 -19.18 -16.07 -11.99
CA THR A 116 -20.32 -16.34 -12.87
C THR A 116 -21.66 -16.22 -12.14
N ASP A 117 -21.68 -16.61 -10.87
CA ASP A 117 -22.91 -16.77 -10.08
C ASP A 117 -23.28 -15.50 -9.29
N GLY A 118 -22.46 -14.45 -9.38
CA GLY A 118 -22.70 -13.17 -8.72
C GLY A 118 -21.44 -12.44 -8.29
N GLU A 119 -21.65 -11.36 -7.53
CA GLU A 119 -20.58 -10.52 -6.99
C GLU A 119 -20.63 -10.52 -5.46
N ARG A 120 -19.45 -10.57 -4.83
CA ARG A 120 -19.31 -10.42 -3.37
C ARG A 120 -18.21 -9.44 -3.00
N ASN A 121 -18.43 -8.68 -1.94
CA ASN A 121 -17.41 -7.77 -1.41
C ASN A 121 -16.25 -8.54 -0.76
N CYS A 122 -15.03 -8.03 -0.90
CA CYS A 122 -13.88 -8.57 -0.19
C CYS A 122 -13.99 -8.30 1.31
N SER A 123 -13.51 -9.23 2.14
CA SER A 123 -13.47 -9.03 3.59
C SER A 123 -12.31 -8.11 3.97
N THR A 124 -12.63 -6.91 4.47
CA THR A 124 -11.65 -5.90 4.91
C THR A 124 -11.61 -5.70 6.43
N GLU A 125 -12.57 -6.25 7.18
CA GLU A 125 -12.67 -6.11 8.64
C GLU A 125 -11.43 -6.66 9.35
N ASP A 126 -10.89 -7.74 8.80
CA ASP A 126 -9.73 -8.45 9.32
C ASP A 126 -8.41 -8.05 8.64
N ALA A 127 -8.37 -6.89 7.99
CA ALA A 127 -7.14 -6.41 7.36
C ALA A 127 -6.05 -6.23 8.43
N LEU A 128 -4.88 -6.85 8.21
CA LEU A 128 -3.69 -6.55 9.00
C LEU A 128 -3.18 -5.18 8.58
N ILE A 129 -2.69 -4.43 9.55
CA ILE A 129 -2.18 -3.08 9.33
C ILE A 129 -0.73 -3.08 9.76
N GLY A 130 0.15 -2.81 8.82
CA GLY A 130 1.59 -2.80 9.02
C GLY A 130 2.19 -1.48 8.59
N SER A 131 3.27 -1.09 9.25
CA SER A 131 4.17 -0.05 8.76
C SER A 131 5.35 -0.71 8.05
N TYR A 132 5.58 -0.37 6.79
CA TYR A 132 6.76 -0.84 6.06
C TYR A 132 7.68 0.33 5.76
N TYR A 133 8.99 0.07 5.81
CA TYR A 133 9.97 1.03 5.35
C TYR A 133 9.76 1.33 3.87
N SER A 134 9.73 2.60 3.51
CA SER A 134 9.62 3.07 2.14
C SER A 134 10.88 3.82 1.71
N ASN A 135 11.08 3.94 0.40
CA ASN A 135 12.21 4.66 -0.17
C ASN A 135 12.18 6.17 0.10
N SER A 136 11.05 6.72 0.58
CA SER A 136 10.96 8.15 0.90
C SER A 136 11.51 8.50 2.29
N GLY A 137 12.08 7.52 3.01
CA GLY A 137 12.57 7.71 4.38
C GLY A 137 11.46 7.86 5.42
N PHE A 138 10.20 7.68 5.02
CA PHE A 138 9.04 7.60 5.91
C PHE A 138 8.38 6.24 5.80
N PHE A 139 7.74 5.75 6.87
CA PHE A 139 7.04 4.47 6.80
C PHE A 139 5.72 4.60 6.02
N GLY A 140 5.43 3.65 5.13
CA GLY A 140 4.11 3.51 4.53
C GLY A 140 3.16 2.80 5.49
N ILE A 141 1.94 3.31 5.66
CA ILE A 141 0.86 2.55 6.30
C ILE A 141 0.21 1.67 5.24
N CYS A 142 0.31 0.36 5.44
CA CYS A 142 -0.11 -0.63 4.46
C CYS A 142 -1.10 -1.61 5.08
N TYR A 143 -1.93 -2.18 4.22
CA TYR A 143 -3.01 -3.07 4.58
C TYR A 143 -2.80 -4.41 3.91
N THR A 144 -2.97 -5.49 4.66
CA THR A 144 -2.96 -6.85 4.13
C THR A 144 -4.31 -7.51 4.35
N ILE A 145 -5.00 -7.84 3.26
CA ILE A 145 -6.21 -8.67 3.29
C ILE A 145 -5.89 -10.12 2.90
N TYR A 146 -6.78 -11.03 3.26
CA TYR A 146 -6.63 -12.48 3.05
C TYR A 146 -5.38 -13.12 3.67
N SER A 147 -4.66 -12.45 4.57
CA SER A 147 -3.56 -13.07 5.31
C SER A 147 -4.05 -13.84 6.54
N GLN A 148 -3.33 -14.91 6.84
CA GLN A 148 -3.36 -15.71 8.08
C GLN A 148 -2.15 -15.40 8.99
N TRP A 149 -1.30 -14.45 8.62
CA TRP A 149 -0.18 -14.04 9.45
C TRP A 149 -0.66 -13.64 10.84
N SER A 150 -0.07 -14.25 11.87
CA SER A 150 -0.46 -14.09 13.28
C SER A 150 -1.92 -14.49 13.60
N ARG A 151 -2.59 -15.25 12.73
CA ARG A 151 -3.99 -15.68 12.88
C ARG A 151 -4.19 -17.13 12.40
N PRO A 152 -3.67 -18.13 13.14
CA PRO A 152 -3.66 -19.54 12.69
C PRO A 152 -5.06 -20.15 12.52
N ASN A 153 -6.06 -19.66 13.25
CA ASN A 153 -7.42 -20.20 13.22
C ASN A 153 -8.31 -19.56 12.12
N LYS A 154 -7.78 -18.62 11.33
CA LYS A 154 -8.56 -17.94 10.30
C LYS A 154 -8.66 -18.83 9.07
N ASN A 155 -9.85 -19.11 8.55
CA ASN A 155 -9.99 -19.93 7.35
C ASN A 155 -9.44 -19.22 6.10
N ILE A 156 -8.77 -19.97 5.23
CA ILE A 156 -8.35 -19.47 3.91
C ILE A 156 -9.58 -19.37 3.04
N GLN A 157 -9.79 -18.19 2.45
CA GLN A 157 -10.85 -18.02 1.48
C GLN A 157 -10.37 -18.52 0.12
N GLU A 158 -11.25 -19.23 -0.57
CA GLU A 158 -11.00 -19.76 -1.90
C GLU A 158 -11.75 -18.95 -2.96
N MET A 159 -11.26 -19.06 -4.19
CA MET A 159 -11.89 -18.56 -5.39
C MET A 159 -11.86 -19.61 -6.50
N SER A 160 -12.83 -19.54 -7.41
CA SER A 160 -12.88 -20.38 -8.60
C SER A 160 -11.94 -19.86 -9.68
N ARG A 161 -11.59 -20.72 -10.64
CA ARG A 161 -10.84 -20.34 -11.85
C ARG A 161 -11.54 -19.29 -12.72
N SER A 162 -12.86 -19.20 -12.66
CA SER A 162 -13.63 -18.21 -13.40
C SER A 162 -13.72 -16.86 -12.69
N ASP A 163 -13.37 -16.81 -11.40
CA ASP A 163 -13.48 -15.62 -10.58
C ASP A 163 -12.40 -14.59 -10.95
N ARG A 164 -12.76 -13.31 -10.82
CA ARG A 164 -11.80 -12.20 -10.89
C ARG A 164 -11.95 -11.28 -9.69
N ILE A 165 -10.83 -10.76 -9.19
CA ILE A 165 -10.83 -9.75 -8.12
C ILE A 165 -10.72 -8.38 -8.78
N GLU A 166 -11.68 -7.50 -8.51
CA GLU A 166 -11.64 -6.11 -8.91
C GLU A 166 -11.34 -5.24 -7.69
N ILE A 167 -10.26 -4.47 -7.79
CA ILE A 167 -9.77 -3.60 -6.73
C ILE A 167 -9.76 -2.17 -7.25
N GLU A 168 -10.34 -1.25 -6.47
CA GLU A 168 -10.34 0.18 -6.74
C GLU A 168 -9.68 0.91 -5.58
N PHE A 169 -8.65 1.70 -5.89
CA PHE A 169 -7.98 2.58 -4.94
C PHE A 169 -8.38 4.03 -5.22
N HIS A 170 -8.91 4.70 -4.21
CA HIS A 170 -9.20 6.13 -4.28
C HIS A 170 -8.02 6.91 -3.67
N VAL A 171 -7.29 7.62 -4.53
CA VAL A 171 -6.13 8.42 -4.12
C VAL A 171 -6.56 9.88 -4.03
N ASP A 172 -7.04 10.30 -2.86
CA ASP A 172 -7.33 11.71 -2.55
C ASP A 172 -6.22 12.28 -1.66
N LEU A 173 -5.22 12.89 -2.30
CA LEU A 173 -4.12 13.58 -1.61
C LEU A 173 -4.42 15.06 -1.37
N VAL A 174 -5.65 15.51 -1.64
CA VAL A 174 -6.01 16.91 -1.53
C VAL A 174 -6.25 17.30 -0.06
N ASP A 175 -6.88 16.40 0.71
CA ASP A 175 -7.35 16.64 2.10
C ASP A 175 -8.22 17.88 2.28
N ARG A 176 -8.85 18.34 1.19
CA ARG A 176 -9.90 19.35 1.25
C ARG A 176 -11.21 18.60 1.08
N LYS A 177 -12.16 18.80 2.00
CA LYS A 177 -13.54 18.35 1.82
C LYS A 177 -14.12 19.12 0.63
N SER A 178 -13.86 18.66 -0.58
CA SER A 178 -14.08 19.47 -1.76
C SER A 178 -15.30 18.92 -2.50
N LYS A 179 -16.42 19.66 -2.44
CA LYS A 179 -17.50 19.58 -3.42
C LYS A 179 -17.09 20.41 -4.64
N VAL A 180 -15.89 20.14 -5.16
CA VAL A 180 -15.32 20.92 -6.24
C VAL A 180 -15.61 20.16 -7.55
N PRO A 181 -16.08 20.85 -8.59
CA PRO A 181 -16.23 20.26 -9.93
C PRO A 181 -14.95 19.52 -10.37
N ALA A 182 -15.11 18.39 -11.06
CA ALA A 182 -13.99 17.51 -11.43
C ALA A 182 -12.97 18.18 -12.38
N ASP A 183 -13.36 19.28 -13.04
CA ASP A 183 -12.56 20.06 -13.97
C ASP A 183 -11.66 21.10 -13.29
N ILE A 184 -11.84 21.37 -11.99
CA ILE A 184 -11.03 22.36 -11.27
C ILE A 184 -9.87 21.64 -10.57
N PRO A 185 -8.61 22.02 -10.85
CA PRO A 185 -7.47 21.47 -10.13
C PRO A 185 -7.51 21.91 -8.66
N VAL A 186 -7.55 20.94 -7.75
CA VAL A 186 -7.54 21.22 -6.30
C VAL A 186 -6.17 20.88 -5.73
N LEU A 187 -5.49 21.91 -5.22
CA LEU A 187 -4.16 21.76 -4.65
C LEU A 187 -4.20 21.14 -3.25
N PRO A 188 -3.20 20.33 -2.87
CA PRO A 188 -3.17 19.66 -1.58
C PRO A 188 -3.09 20.63 -0.40
N LYS A 189 -3.65 20.23 0.74
CA LYS A 189 -3.55 20.98 1.99
C LYS A 189 -2.26 20.67 2.77
N PHE A 190 -1.69 19.49 2.55
CA PHE A 190 -0.49 19.02 3.22
C PHE A 190 0.49 18.42 2.21
N ASN A 191 1.78 18.46 2.49
CA ASN A 191 2.72 17.57 1.79
C ASN A 191 2.52 16.14 2.27
N TYR A 192 2.51 15.18 1.36
CA TYR A 192 2.54 13.75 1.69
C TYR A 192 3.98 13.24 1.69
N PRO A 193 4.34 12.27 2.56
CA PRO A 193 5.71 11.80 2.72
C PRO A 193 6.18 10.88 1.59
N ALA A 194 5.27 10.29 0.82
CA ALA A 194 5.59 9.52 -0.38
C ALA A 194 4.81 10.13 -1.54
N PHE A 195 5.52 10.83 -2.42
CA PHE A 195 5.00 11.35 -3.69
C PHE A 195 5.29 10.32 -4.78
N PRO A 196 4.51 9.25 -4.81
CA PRO A 196 3.79 9.06 -6.05
C PRO A 196 2.30 8.94 -5.79
N THR A 197 1.50 9.38 -6.78
CA THR A 197 0.09 8.97 -6.97
C THR A 197 -0.05 7.46 -7.22
N ALA A 198 1.00 6.68 -6.97
CA ALA A 198 1.03 5.24 -7.12
C ALA A 198 0.58 4.57 -5.82
N THR A 199 -0.29 3.57 -5.97
CA THR A 199 -0.52 2.58 -4.92
C THR A 199 0.44 1.43 -5.14
N GLN A 200 1.18 1.04 -4.11
CA GLN A 200 2.02 -0.16 -4.17
C GLN A 200 1.20 -1.38 -3.81
N LEU A 201 1.33 -2.43 -4.61
CA LEU A 201 0.60 -3.68 -4.45
C LEU A 201 1.57 -4.86 -4.51
N VAL A 202 1.41 -5.82 -3.61
CA VAL A 202 2.07 -7.12 -3.71
C VAL A 202 1.08 -8.23 -3.39
N LEU A 203 1.13 -9.28 -4.21
CA LEU A 203 0.40 -10.52 -4.01
C LEU A 203 1.38 -11.56 -3.48
N HIS A 204 0.99 -12.24 -2.41
CA HIS A 204 1.85 -13.21 -1.72
C HIS A 204 1.02 -14.37 -1.16
N ASN A 205 1.69 -15.40 -0.64
CA ASN A 205 0.97 -16.48 0.05
C ASN A 205 0.33 -15.98 1.36
N ASN A 206 -0.69 -16.68 1.84
CA ASN A 206 -1.47 -16.24 3.01
C ASN A 206 -0.69 -16.23 4.33
N PHE A 207 0.43 -16.95 4.40
CA PHE A 207 1.16 -17.24 5.63
C PHE A 207 2.30 -16.27 5.93
N VAL A 208 2.61 -15.36 5.02
CA VAL A 208 3.67 -14.36 5.22
C VAL A 208 3.11 -12.96 5.00
N SER A 209 3.85 -11.97 5.50
CA SER A 209 3.59 -10.57 5.27
C SER A 209 4.75 -9.99 4.47
N VAL A 210 4.46 -9.38 3.32
CA VAL A 210 5.49 -8.94 2.35
C VAL A 210 5.39 -7.44 2.15
N SER A 211 6.53 -6.75 2.23
CA SER A 211 6.61 -5.31 1.94
C SER A 211 6.35 -5.04 0.45
N PRO A 212 5.30 -4.25 0.10
CA PRO A 212 5.05 -3.84 -1.27
C PRO A 212 6.15 -2.93 -1.83
N HIS A 213 6.84 -2.16 -0.98
CA HIS A 213 7.93 -1.27 -1.42
C HIS A 213 9.12 -2.03 -2.02
N ARG A 214 9.37 -3.27 -1.56
CA ARG A 214 10.53 -4.07 -1.98
C ARG A 214 10.18 -5.13 -3.03
N ASN A 215 8.99 -5.70 -2.95
CA ASN A 215 8.60 -6.86 -3.76
C ASN A 215 7.31 -6.64 -4.56
N GLY A 216 6.71 -5.45 -4.45
CA GLY A 216 5.47 -5.11 -5.11
C GLY A 216 5.66 -4.41 -6.44
N VAL A 217 4.54 -3.93 -6.96
CA VAL A 217 4.43 -3.12 -8.18
C VAL A 217 3.79 -1.79 -7.85
N ASP A 218 4.25 -0.72 -8.50
CA ASP A 218 3.65 0.60 -8.40
C ASP A 218 2.49 0.73 -9.41
N LEU A 219 1.29 1.06 -8.92
CA LEU A 219 0.09 1.27 -9.72
C LEU A 219 -0.28 2.75 -9.73
N LEU A 220 0.00 3.45 -10.82
CA LEU A 220 -0.28 4.88 -10.98
C LEU A 220 -1.79 5.17 -10.98
N GLY A 221 -2.18 6.25 -10.30
CA GLY A 221 -3.55 6.76 -10.33
C GLY A 221 -4.04 7.11 -11.73
N GLY A 222 -5.35 7.04 -11.94
CA GLY A 222 -6.01 7.36 -13.22
C GLY A 222 -5.88 6.27 -14.30
N LYS A 223 -5.27 5.11 -13.97
CA LYS A 223 -5.11 3.99 -14.90
C LYS A 223 -5.87 2.76 -14.43
N ARG A 224 -6.28 1.93 -15.38
CA ARG A 224 -6.85 0.59 -15.12
C ARG A 224 -5.81 -0.48 -15.47
N TYR A 225 -5.53 -1.35 -14.52
CA TYR A 225 -4.55 -2.43 -14.67
C TYR A 225 -5.25 -3.79 -14.75
N ARG A 226 -4.66 -4.72 -15.50
CA ARG A 226 -5.05 -6.13 -15.51
C ARG A 226 -3.82 -6.96 -15.12
N ILE A 227 -3.89 -7.62 -13.96
CA ILE A 227 -2.80 -8.42 -13.41
C ILE A 227 -3.19 -9.90 -13.54
N HIS A 228 -2.37 -10.66 -14.25
CA HIS A 228 -2.52 -12.12 -14.37
C HIS A 228 -1.53 -12.80 -13.42
N VAL A 229 -2.02 -13.74 -12.62
CA VAL A 229 -1.23 -14.37 -11.56
C VAL A 229 -1.16 -15.87 -11.80
N LYS A 230 0.03 -16.44 -11.59
CA LYS A 230 0.25 -17.89 -11.55
C LYS A 230 0.91 -18.24 -10.22
N GLN A 231 0.30 -19.14 -9.45
CA GLN A 231 0.89 -19.63 -8.21
C GLN A 231 1.96 -20.68 -8.52
N ALA A 232 3.10 -20.58 -7.83
CA ALA A 232 4.13 -21.60 -7.80
C ALA A 232 4.28 -22.10 -6.36
N SER A 233 4.30 -23.43 -6.18
CA SER A 233 4.45 -24.08 -4.89
C SER A 233 5.50 -25.19 -4.99
N TRP A 234 6.27 -25.35 -3.92
CA TRP A 234 7.30 -26.38 -3.81
C TRP A 234 6.84 -27.34 -2.72
N ILE A 235 6.62 -28.60 -3.07
CA ILE A 235 6.44 -29.67 -2.09
C ILE A 235 7.85 -30.18 -1.81
N ARG A 236 8.31 -30.02 -0.56
CA ARG A 236 9.58 -30.58 -0.10
C ARG A 236 9.37 -31.98 0.45
#